data_AF-A0A7S0B4V3-F1
#
_entry.id   AF-A0A7S0B4V3-F1
#
_cell.length_a   1.000
_cell.length_b   1.000
_cell.length_c   1.000
_cell.angle_alpha   90.00
_cell.angle_beta   90.00
_cell.angle_gamma   90.00
#
_symmetry.space_group_name_H-M   'P 1'
#
loop_
_entity.id
_entity.type
_entity.pdbx_description
1 polymer ?
#
loop_
_entity_poly.entity_id
_entity_poly.type
_entity_poly.pdbx_seq_one_letter_code
_entity_poly.pdbx_strand_id
1 'polypeptide(L)'
;MARLCGLAAATAGLLTHAAAAKTAKDDGTPVLKINDITDDMARLVICAVPLLIMGIFSLIFVAVITSMLRKKPVGKDIDSARLDYLAGKVKTGSIAFLKEEYKFLAGYVCVWAIVLLIVFSVKKIEEKDDTDGVRCCACFIVGALLSGSAGWFGMTVATDGNVRTTVACATGSLNDGLRVAFMAGSAMGFGVVGLASVGFTVMVMCMAPNRQQYQAMEYV
;
A
#
# COMPACT_ATOMS: atom_id res chain seq x y z
N MET A 1 -12.00 0.12 26.55
CA MET A 1 -11.02 -0.72 27.25
C MET A 1 -11.03 -2.20 26.81
N ALA A 2 -12.17 -2.79 26.44
CA ALA A 2 -12.25 -4.20 25.99
C ALA A 2 -11.46 -4.56 24.71
N ARG A 3 -11.26 -3.60 23.79
CA ARG A 3 -10.51 -3.83 22.52
C ARG A 3 -8.98 -3.86 22.66
N LEU A 4 -8.42 -3.28 23.72
CA LEU A 4 -6.98 -3.32 24.01
C LEU A 4 -6.56 -4.63 24.69
N CYS A 5 -7.46 -5.24 25.47
CA CYS A 5 -7.21 -6.51 26.15
C CYS A 5 -7.18 -7.69 25.15
N GLY A 6 -7.97 -7.64 24.08
CA GLY A 6 -7.96 -8.66 23.01
C GLY A 6 -6.67 -8.67 22.19
N LEU A 7 -6.03 -7.51 21.98
CA LEU A 7 -4.75 -7.42 21.26
C LEU A 7 -3.59 -8.05 22.05
N ALA A 8 -3.62 -7.93 23.38
CA ALA A 8 -2.63 -8.52 24.29
C ALA A 8 -2.84 -10.03 24.51
N ALA A 9 -4.09 -10.50 24.48
CA ALA A 9 -4.40 -11.94 24.50
C ALA A 9 -4.01 -12.65 23.19
N ALA A 10 -4.18 -11.97 22.05
CA ALA A 10 -3.76 -12.48 20.74
C ALA A 10 -2.24 -12.60 20.61
N THR A 11 -1.46 -11.66 21.18
CA THR A 11 0.01 -11.74 21.20
C THR A 11 0.53 -12.78 22.19
N ALA A 12 -0.15 -13.01 23.31
CA ALA A 12 0.20 -14.08 24.27
C ALA A 12 -0.06 -15.48 23.69
N GLY A 13 -1.17 -15.67 22.95
CA GLY A 13 -1.44 -16.92 22.21
C GLY A 13 -0.46 -17.17 21.06
N LEU A 14 0.06 -16.11 20.44
CA LEU A 14 1.07 -16.17 19.38
C LEU A 14 2.39 -16.80 19.86
N LEU A 15 2.79 -16.58 21.12
CA LEU A 15 4.03 -17.10 21.69
C LEU A 15 3.92 -18.58 22.10
N THR A 16 2.75 -19.02 22.57
CA THR A 16 2.50 -20.44 22.87
C THR A 16 2.40 -21.29 21.61
N HIS A 17 1.81 -20.77 20.53
CA HIS A 17 1.79 -21.48 19.24
C HIS A 17 3.15 -21.46 18.51
N ALA A 18 3.94 -20.39 18.66
CA ALA A 18 5.33 -20.36 18.17
C ALA A 18 6.24 -21.36 18.91
N ALA A 19 5.99 -21.60 20.20
CA ALA A 19 6.70 -22.62 20.97
C ALA A 19 6.35 -24.05 20.53
N ALA A 20 5.07 -24.33 20.22
CA ALA A 20 4.63 -25.61 19.67
C ALA A 20 5.14 -25.88 18.24
N ALA A 21 5.36 -24.84 17.44
CA ALA A 21 5.93 -24.97 16.10
C ALA A 21 7.41 -25.38 16.10
N LYS A 22 8.14 -25.16 17.21
CA LYS A 22 9.55 -25.52 17.33
C LYS A 22 9.76 -27.02 17.62
N THR A 23 8.78 -27.68 18.26
CA THR A 23 8.82 -29.12 18.59
C THR A 23 8.43 -30.03 17.41
N ALA A 24 7.85 -29.50 16.33
CA ALA A 24 7.46 -30.28 15.15
C ALA A 24 8.55 -30.36 14.06
N LYS A 25 9.79 -29.93 14.37
CA LYS A 25 10.87 -29.76 13.38
C LYS A 25 11.86 -30.93 13.31
N ASP A 26 11.60 -32.07 13.95
CA ASP A 26 12.56 -33.19 14.06
C ASP A 26 12.24 -34.43 13.20
N ASP A 27 11.25 -34.36 12.30
CA ASP A 27 10.81 -35.52 11.50
C ASP A 27 10.96 -35.28 9.98
N GLY A 28 12.20 -35.21 9.51
CA GLY A 28 12.69 -35.78 8.23
C GLY A 28 11.93 -35.65 6.90
N THR A 29 10.91 -34.80 6.72
CA THR A 29 10.17 -34.65 5.45
C THR A 29 10.02 -33.19 5.01
N PRO A 30 10.41 -32.82 3.78
CA PRO A 30 10.35 -31.43 3.30
C PRO A 30 8.97 -31.09 2.72
N VAL A 31 7.88 -31.39 3.44
CA VAL A 31 6.52 -31.10 2.95
C VAL A 31 5.66 -30.54 4.08
N LEU A 32 5.60 -29.21 4.17
CA LEU A 32 4.59 -28.49 4.92
C LEU A 32 3.21 -28.85 4.34
N LYS A 33 2.47 -29.73 5.00
CA LYS A 33 1.09 -30.06 4.65
C LYS A 33 0.18 -28.88 5.00
N ILE A 34 -0.27 -28.16 3.97
CA ILE A 34 -1.18 -27.00 4.08
C ILE A 34 -2.58 -27.38 4.61
N ASN A 35 -2.90 -28.68 4.71
CA ASN A 35 -4.20 -29.20 5.11
C ASN A 35 -4.35 -29.52 6.61
N ASP A 36 -3.27 -29.47 7.41
CA ASP A 36 -3.34 -29.68 8.87
C ASP A 36 -3.47 -28.36 9.66
N ILE A 37 -3.65 -27.23 8.97
CA ILE A 37 -3.96 -25.93 9.58
C ILE A 37 -5.50 -25.82 9.68
N THR A 38 -6.06 -26.49 10.69
CA THR A 38 -7.51 -26.52 10.99
C THR A 38 -8.01 -25.22 11.65
N ASP A 39 -7.21 -24.16 11.64
CA ASP A 39 -7.56 -22.86 12.21
C ASP A 39 -7.53 -21.82 11.07
N ASP A 40 -8.69 -21.43 10.55
CA ASP A 40 -8.83 -20.38 9.52
C ASP A 40 -8.10 -19.08 9.92
N MET A 41 -7.98 -18.83 11.23
CA MET A 41 -7.22 -17.71 11.79
C MET A 41 -5.71 -17.88 11.63
N ALA A 42 -5.18 -19.10 11.74
CA ALA A 42 -3.75 -19.35 11.54
C ALA A 42 -3.34 -19.17 10.08
N ARG A 43 -4.17 -19.57 9.11
CA ARG A 43 -3.92 -19.32 7.67
C ARG A 43 -3.85 -17.82 7.37
N LEU A 44 -4.79 -17.06 7.90
CA LEU A 44 -4.86 -15.62 7.68
C LEU A 44 -3.67 -14.88 8.32
N VAL A 45 -3.26 -15.28 9.53
CA VAL A 45 -2.07 -14.71 10.19
C VAL A 45 -0.78 -15.07 9.44
N ILE A 46 -0.62 -16.32 8.99
CA ILE A 46 0.57 -16.78 8.25
C ILE A 46 0.73 -16.03 6.92
N CYS A 47 -0.37 -15.69 6.23
CA CYS A 47 -0.32 -14.94 4.96
C CYS A 47 -0.23 -13.41 5.16
N ALA A 48 -0.93 -12.86 6.16
CA ALA A 48 -1.03 -11.41 6.36
C ALA A 48 0.22 -10.79 7.00
N VAL A 49 0.83 -11.48 7.97
CA VAL A 49 2.01 -11.00 8.70
C VAL A 49 3.21 -10.74 7.78
N PRO A 50 3.63 -11.64 6.87
CA PRO A 50 4.75 -11.36 5.97
C PRO A 50 4.47 -10.20 5.01
N LEU A 51 3.24 -10.07 4.51
CA LEU A 51 2.85 -8.94 3.65
C LEU A 51 2.96 -7.60 4.38
N LEU A 52 2.57 -7.55 5.65
CA LEU A 52 2.66 -6.34 6.47
C LEU A 52 4.12 -5.97 6.76
N ILE A 53 4.96 -6.96 7.10
CA ILE A 53 6.40 -6.74 7.33
C ILE A 53 7.07 -6.18 6.07
N MET A 54 6.80 -6.78 4.91
CA MET A 54 7.35 -6.31 3.63
C MET A 54 6.81 -4.92 3.26
N GLY A 55 5.53 -4.65 3.52
CA GLY A 55 4.93 -3.34 3.29
C GLY A 55 5.55 -2.23 4.13
N ILE A 56 5.74 -2.47 5.44
CA ILE A 56 6.42 -1.53 6.33
C ILE A 56 7.87 -1.33 5.89
N PHE A 57 8.59 -2.41 5.57
CA PHE A 57 9.97 -2.31 5.09
C PHE A 57 10.05 -1.48 3.80
N SER A 58 9.12 -1.68 2.86
CA SER A 58 9.03 -0.88 1.63
C SER A 58 8.80 0.61 1.92
N LEU A 59 7.90 0.95 2.84
CA LEU A 59 7.65 2.35 3.22
C LEU A 59 8.87 3.01 3.88
N ILE A 60 9.60 2.27 4.73
CA ILE A 60 10.85 2.76 5.32
C ILE A 60 11.90 3.00 4.22
N PHE A 61 12.06 2.04 3.30
CA PHE A 61 12.98 2.17 2.18
C PHE A 61 12.65 3.40 1.32
N VAL A 62 11.37 3.63 1.03
CA VAL A 62 10.90 4.80 0.28
C VAL A 62 11.21 6.11 1.00
N ALA A 63 11.03 6.16 2.32
CA ALA A 63 11.38 7.34 3.12
C ALA A 63 12.89 7.64 3.05
N VAL A 64 13.74 6.61 3.07
CA VAL A 64 15.20 6.74 2.92
C VAL A 64 15.54 7.24 1.53
N ILE A 65 15.06 6.57 0.47
CA ILE A 65 15.38 6.95 -0.92
C ILE A 65 14.87 8.35 -1.25
N THR A 66 13.65 8.71 -0.81
CA THR A 66 13.11 10.06 -1.01
C THR A 66 13.95 11.11 -0.28
N SER A 67 14.45 10.78 0.93
CA SER A 67 15.36 11.66 1.67
C SER A 67 16.72 11.79 0.98
N MET A 68 17.25 10.71 0.41
CA MET A 68 18.49 10.73 -0.39
C MET A 68 18.30 11.55 -1.68
N LEU A 69 17.15 11.41 -2.33
CA LEU A 69 16.77 12.22 -3.49
C LEU A 69 16.74 13.70 -3.11
N ARG A 70 16.12 14.06 -1.97
CA ARG A 70 16.04 15.45 -1.49
C ARG A 70 17.38 16.11 -1.20
N LYS A 71 18.42 15.32 -0.93
CA LYS A 71 19.80 15.80 -0.71
C LYS A 71 20.60 16.02 -1.99
N LYS A 72 20.08 15.63 -3.16
CA LYS A 72 20.76 15.88 -4.45
C LYS A 72 20.76 17.37 -4.81
N PRO A 73 21.74 17.84 -5.60
CA PRO A 73 21.80 19.24 -5.99
C PRO A 73 20.59 19.68 -6.82
N VAL A 74 20.23 20.95 -6.68
CA VAL A 74 19.14 21.63 -7.41
C VAL A 74 19.70 22.77 -8.27
N GLY A 75 18.85 23.47 -9.03
CA GLY A 75 19.31 24.50 -9.98
C GLY A 75 20.09 25.65 -9.33
N LYS A 76 19.78 26.00 -8.06
CA LYS A 76 20.55 26.98 -7.28
C LYS A 76 22.03 26.62 -7.11
N ASP A 77 22.35 25.34 -7.08
CA ASP A 77 23.71 24.87 -6.81
C ASP A 77 24.62 24.97 -8.05
N ILE A 78 24.05 25.34 -9.20
CA ILE A 78 24.74 25.43 -10.50
C ILE A 78 24.56 26.81 -11.15
N ASP A 79 24.21 27.83 -10.36
CA ASP A 79 23.90 29.20 -10.81
C ASP A 79 22.81 29.29 -11.90
N SER A 80 21.98 28.25 -12.04
CA SER A 80 20.92 28.19 -13.04
C SER A 80 19.55 28.54 -12.44
N ALA A 81 19.38 29.81 -12.09
CA ALA A 81 18.12 30.34 -11.54
C ALA A 81 16.92 30.12 -12.49
N ARG A 82 17.18 30.03 -13.81
CA ARG A 82 16.15 29.74 -14.82
C ARG A 82 15.60 28.32 -14.69
N LEU A 83 16.43 27.34 -14.32
CA LEU A 83 16.01 25.95 -14.17
C LEU A 83 15.03 25.80 -13.00
N ASP A 84 15.34 26.40 -11.86
CA ASP A 84 14.45 26.36 -10.68
C ASP A 84 13.14 27.13 -10.90
N TYR A 85 13.17 28.22 -11.67
CA TYR A 85 11.96 28.93 -12.08
C TYR A 85 11.04 28.02 -12.91
N LEU A 86 11.59 27.33 -13.91
CA LEU A 86 10.81 26.44 -14.78
C LEU A 86 10.30 25.21 -14.00
N ALA A 87 11.15 24.64 -13.15
CA ALA A 87 10.80 23.58 -12.23
C ALA A 87 9.62 23.97 -11.32
N GLY A 88 9.67 25.17 -10.76
CA GLY A 88 8.60 25.72 -9.94
C GLY A 88 7.28 25.81 -10.71
N LYS A 89 7.32 26.29 -11.96
CA LYS A 89 6.13 26.33 -12.83
C LYS A 89 5.55 24.95 -13.10
N VAL A 90 6.39 23.96 -13.39
CA VAL A 90 5.95 22.57 -13.60
C VAL A 90 5.32 22.00 -12.32
N LYS A 91 5.94 22.19 -11.17
CA LYS A 91 5.43 21.71 -9.88
C LYS A 91 4.10 22.37 -9.50
N THR A 92 3.97 23.68 -9.68
CA THR A 92 2.69 24.37 -9.44
C THR A 92 1.61 23.91 -10.42
N GLY A 93 1.96 23.73 -11.69
CA GLY A 93 1.03 23.22 -12.71
C GLY A 93 0.56 21.80 -12.42
N SER A 94 1.46 20.92 -11.99
CA SER A 94 1.14 19.53 -11.67
C SER A 94 0.21 19.42 -10.45
N ILE A 95 0.46 20.24 -9.42
CA ILE A 95 -0.42 20.31 -8.23
C ILE A 95 -1.79 20.88 -8.61
N ALA A 96 -1.85 21.88 -9.49
CA ALA A 96 -3.12 22.44 -9.98
C ALA A 96 -3.92 21.39 -10.77
N PHE A 97 -3.25 20.64 -11.65
CA PHE A 97 -3.86 19.54 -12.40
C PHE A 97 -4.41 18.45 -11.47
N LEU A 98 -3.61 17.96 -10.51
CA LEU A 98 -4.06 16.94 -9.56
C LEU A 98 -5.27 17.37 -8.75
N LYS A 99 -5.34 18.65 -8.34
CA LYS A 99 -6.49 19.16 -7.59
C LYS A 99 -7.77 19.09 -8.41
N GLU A 100 -7.71 19.46 -9.68
CA GLU A 100 -8.89 19.42 -10.54
C GLU A 100 -9.25 17.98 -10.90
N GLU A 101 -8.26 17.13 -11.22
CA GLU A 101 -8.48 15.70 -11.47
C GLU A 101 -9.11 15.01 -10.26
N TYR A 102 -8.61 15.26 -9.04
CA TYR A 102 -9.10 14.61 -7.83
C TYR A 102 -10.51 15.06 -7.46
N LYS A 103 -10.90 16.27 -7.84
CA LYS A 103 -12.27 16.77 -7.65
C LYS A 103 -13.26 15.98 -8.51
N PHE A 104 -12.95 15.74 -9.79
CA PHE A 104 -13.78 14.89 -10.65
C PHE A 104 -13.73 13.42 -10.22
N LEU A 105 -12.55 12.92 -9.86
CA LEU A 105 -12.36 11.54 -9.42
C LEU A 105 -13.11 11.25 -8.11
N ALA A 106 -13.15 12.19 -7.17
CA ALA A 106 -13.92 12.04 -5.93
C ALA A 106 -15.42 11.87 -6.22
N GLY A 107 -15.97 12.65 -7.18
CA GLY A 107 -17.35 12.47 -7.63
C GLY A 107 -17.60 11.08 -8.21
N TYR A 108 -16.68 10.59 -9.06
CA TYR A 108 -16.75 9.24 -9.62
C TYR A 108 -16.72 8.15 -8.54
N VAL A 109 -15.82 8.26 -7.56
CA VAL A 109 -15.72 7.33 -6.42
C VAL A 109 -17.01 7.35 -5.59
N CYS A 110 -17.59 8.52 -5.30
CA CYS A 110 -18.84 8.60 -4.55
C CYS A 110 -20.01 7.92 -5.28
N VAL A 111 -20.15 8.13 -6.59
CA VAL A 111 -21.21 7.49 -7.39
C VAL A 111 -21.05 5.97 -7.37
N TRP A 112 -19.84 5.46 -7.62
CA TRP A 112 -19.58 4.02 -7.59
C TRP A 112 -19.74 3.41 -6.19
N ALA A 113 -19.36 4.12 -5.13
CA ALA A 113 -19.59 3.66 -3.77
C ALA A 113 -21.08 3.45 -3.47
N ILE A 114 -21.96 4.36 -3.95
CA ILE A 114 -23.41 4.24 -3.82
C ILE A 114 -23.94 3.08 -4.67
N VAL A 115 -23.48 2.95 -5.91
CA VAL A 115 -23.89 1.85 -6.80
C VAL A 115 -23.52 0.49 -6.19
N LEU A 116 -22.30 0.35 -5.67
CA LEU A 116 -21.85 -0.87 -5.00
C LEU A 116 -22.69 -1.16 -3.75
N LEU A 117 -22.99 -0.14 -2.95
CA LEU A 117 -23.87 -0.30 -1.79
C LEU A 117 -25.24 -0.82 -2.20
N ILE A 118 -25.89 -0.23 -3.21
CA ILE A 118 -27.22 -0.66 -3.66
C ILE A 118 -27.18 -2.08 -4.23
N VAL A 119 -26.22 -2.39 -5.11
CA VAL A 119 -26.12 -3.70 -5.77
C VAL A 119 -25.89 -4.82 -4.74
N PHE A 120 -24.97 -4.63 -3.81
CA PHE A 120 -24.65 -5.63 -2.78
C PHE A 120 -25.63 -5.63 -1.60
N SER A 121 -26.49 -4.61 -1.46
CA SER A 121 -27.63 -4.62 -0.53
C SER A 121 -28.87 -5.30 -1.12
N VAL A 122 -29.09 -5.23 -2.44
CA VAL A 122 -30.26 -5.83 -3.12
C VAL A 122 -30.04 -7.33 -3.38
N LYS A 123 -28.82 -7.74 -3.75
CA LYS A 123 -28.49 -9.14 -4.01
C LYS A 123 -27.70 -9.69 -2.81
N LYS A 124 -28.41 -10.19 -1.79
CA LYS A 124 -27.77 -10.84 -0.62
C LYS A 124 -26.98 -12.06 -1.09
N ILE A 125 -25.67 -12.08 -0.83
CA ILE A 125 -24.77 -13.19 -1.20
C ILE A 125 -24.91 -14.36 -0.20
N GLU A 126 -25.34 -14.09 1.05
CA GLU A 126 -25.71 -15.09 2.05
C GLU A 126 -26.93 -14.63 2.85
N GLU A 127 -27.82 -15.55 3.24
CA GLU A 127 -29.05 -15.29 4.02
C GLU A 127 -28.80 -14.74 5.45
N LYS A 128 -27.56 -14.62 5.91
CA LYS A 128 -27.26 -14.47 7.35
C LYS A 128 -26.52 -13.22 7.80
N ASP A 129 -26.13 -12.29 6.91
CA ASP A 129 -25.37 -11.11 7.34
C ASP A 129 -25.74 -9.85 6.52
N ASP A 130 -26.53 -8.95 7.11
CA ASP A 130 -27.00 -7.70 6.47
C ASP A 130 -25.88 -6.64 6.26
N THR A 131 -24.61 -6.99 6.49
CA THR A 131 -23.48 -6.02 6.52
C THR A 131 -22.56 -6.09 5.29
N ASP A 132 -22.81 -7.01 4.33
CA ASP A 132 -21.89 -7.22 3.20
C ASP A 132 -21.77 -6.01 2.26
N GLY A 133 -22.89 -5.33 1.97
CA GLY A 133 -22.86 -4.11 1.15
C GLY A 133 -22.03 -2.99 1.78
N VAL A 134 -22.09 -2.84 3.11
CA VAL A 134 -21.33 -1.82 3.85
C VAL A 134 -19.83 -2.15 3.83
N ARG A 135 -19.46 -3.43 3.94
CA ARG A 135 -18.07 -3.88 3.90
C ARG A 135 -17.44 -3.66 2.52
N CYS A 136 -18.11 -4.06 1.45
CA CYS A 136 -17.63 -3.83 0.07
C CYS A 136 -17.45 -2.33 -0.23
N CYS A 137 -18.41 -1.50 0.17
CA CYS A 137 -18.32 -0.05 0.03
C CYS A 137 -17.14 0.53 0.83
N ALA A 138 -16.94 0.08 2.07
CA ALA A 138 -15.82 0.52 2.90
C ALA A 138 -14.46 0.16 2.27
N CYS A 139 -14.29 -1.05 1.73
CA CYS A 139 -13.07 -1.45 1.05
C CYS A 139 -12.81 -0.65 -0.22
N PHE A 140 -13.86 -0.36 -0.99
CA PHE A 140 -13.75 0.46 -2.19
C PHE A 140 -13.29 1.89 -1.86
N ILE A 141 -13.90 2.52 -0.85
CA ILE A 141 -13.54 3.88 -0.44
C ILE A 141 -12.10 3.92 0.10
N VAL A 142 -11.72 2.98 0.96
CA VAL A 142 -10.35 3.00 1.51
C VAL A 142 -9.32 2.67 0.42
N GLY A 143 -9.62 1.76 -0.50
CA GLY A 143 -8.79 1.51 -1.68
C GLY A 143 -8.62 2.74 -2.56
N ALA A 144 -9.71 3.48 -2.81
CA ALA A 144 -9.67 4.72 -3.57
C ALA A 144 -8.83 5.81 -2.87
N LEU A 145 -8.97 5.95 -1.54
CA LEU A 145 -8.16 6.89 -0.76
C LEU A 145 -6.67 6.52 -0.79
N LEU A 146 -6.33 5.24 -0.66
CA LEU A 146 -4.95 4.77 -0.76
C LEU A 146 -4.37 5.00 -2.16
N SER A 147 -5.15 4.72 -3.20
CA SER A 147 -4.76 4.99 -4.60
C SER A 147 -4.48 6.47 -4.83
N GLY A 148 -5.38 7.36 -4.39
CA GLY A 148 -5.16 8.81 -4.45
C GLY A 148 -3.94 9.26 -3.65
N SER A 149 -3.72 8.69 -2.46
CA SER A 149 -2.52 9.02 -1.67
C SER A 149 -1.22 8.64 -2.39
N ALA A 150 -1.22 7.50 -3.08
CA ALA A 150 -0.07 7.01 -3.85
C ALA A 150 0.20 7.88 -5.09
N GLY A 151 -0.87 8.33 -5.78
CA GLY A 151 -0.75 9.24 -6.92
C GLY A 151 -0.16 10.60 -6.54
N TRP A 152 -0.62 11.19 -5.44
CA TRP A 152 -0.07 12.45 -4.92
C TRP A 152 1.41 12.33 -4.53
N PHE A 153 1.75 11.24 -3.85
CA PHE A 153 3.13 10.94 -3.47
C PHE A 153 4.03 10.78 -4.71
N GLY A 154 3.59 9.98 -5.68
CA GLY A 154 4.33 9.73 -6.92
C GLY A 154 4.60 11.01 -7.71
N MET A 155 3.59 11.88 -7.87
CA MET A 155 3.77 13.13 -8.61
C MET A 155 4.72 14.11 -7.90
N THR A 156 4.69 14.15 -6.57
CA THR A 156 5.62 14.98 -5.78
C THR A 156 7.06 14.52 -5.98
N VAL A 157 7.31 13.21 -5.93
CA VAL A 157 8.66 12.64 -6.13
C VAL A 157 9.11 12.81 -7.58
N ALA A 158 8.23 12.63 -8.56
CA ALA A 158 8.56 12.80 -9.98
C ALA A 158 8.94 14.25 -10.31
N THR A 159 8.15 15.23 -9.86
CA THR A 159 8.44 16.65 -10.12
C THR A 159 9.74 17.12 -9.46
N ASP A 160 10.01 16.68 -8.22
CA ASP A 160 11.29 16.97 -7.56
C ASP A 160 12.46 16.21 -8.20
N GLY A 161 12.23 14.98 -8.69
CA GLY A 161 13.22 14.14 -9.36
C GLY A 161 13.69 14.70 -10.70
N ASN A 162 12.77 15.19 -11.53
CA ASN A 162 13.07 15.69 -12.88
C ASN A 162 14.12 16.81 -12.89
N VAL A 163 14.02 17.74 -11.93
CA VAL A 163 14.96 18.85 -11.78
C VAL A 163 16.35 18.33 -11.41
N ARG A 164 16.40 17.44 -10.42
CA ARG A 164 17.65 16.87 -9.88
C ARG A 164 18.35 15.99 -10.93
N THR A 165 17.59 15.26 -11.73
CA THR A 165 18.13 14.51 -12.88
C THR A 165 18.75 15.45 -13.90
N THR A 166 18.07 16.55 -14.23
CA THR A 166 18.59 17.56 -15.17
C THR A 166 19.89 18.18 -14.65
N VAL A 167 19.94 18.55 -13.37
CA VAL A 167 21.15 19.10 -12.72
C VAL A 167 22.29 18.07 -12.71
N ALA A 168 22.00 16.80 -12.43
CA ALA A 168 23.00 15.73 -12.44
C ALA A 168 23.56 15.46 -13.85
N CYS A 169 22.72 15.53 -14.89
CA CYS A 169 23.17 15.47 -16.28
C CYS A 169 24.01 16.68 -16.68
N ALA A 170 23.67 17.87 -16.17
CA ALA A 170 24.35 19.12 -16.54
C ALA A 170 25.72 19.27 -15.87
N THR A 171 25.89 18.78 -14.65
CA THR A 171 27.16 18.90 -13.89
C THR A 171 28.05 17.67 -13.96
N GLY A 172 27.46 16.50 -14.22
CA GLY A 172 28.15 15.22 -14.22
C GLY A 172 28.08 14.52 -15.57
N SER A 173 27.80 13.22 -15.51
CA SER A 173 27.66 12.35 -16.67
C SER A 173 26.22 11.89 -16.91
N LEU A 174 25.95 11.30 -18.07
CA LEU A 174 24.68 10.63 -18.35
C LEU A 174 24.34 9.56 -17.29
N ASN A 175 25.36 8.85 -16.78
CA ASN A 175 25.17 7.83 -15.76
C ASN A 175 24.71 8.42 -14.42
N ASP A 176 25.20 9.62 -14.06
CA ASP A 176 24.79 10.29 -12.82
C ASP A 176 23.33 10.73 -12.87
N GLY A 177 22.92 11.31 -13.99
CA GLY A 177 21.51 11.63 -14.24
C GLY A 177 20.61 10.40 -14.23
N LEU A 178 21.04 9.33 -14.89
CA LEU A 178 20.30 8.07 -14.93
C LEU A 178 20.13 7.45 -13.53
N ARG A 179 21.18 7.50 -12.68
CA ARG A 179 21.10 7.06 -11.29
C ARG A 179 20.06 7.86 -10.49
N VAL A 180 20.02 9.18 -10.66
CA VAL A 180 19.01 10.03 -9.99
C VAL A 180 17.60 9.72 -10.51
N ALA A 181 17.44 9.53 -11.82
CA ALA A 181 16.16 9.16 -12.43
C ALA A 181 15.64 7.81 -11.92
N PHE A 182 16.48 6.78 -11.87
CA PHE A 182 16.13 5.47 -11.30
C PHE A 182 15.84 5.55 -9.80
N MET A 183 16.56 6.41 -9.06
CA MET A 183 16.29 6.63 -7.65
C MET A 183 14.91 7.27 -7.42
N ALA A 184 14.50 8.23 -8.26
CA ALA A 184 13.16 8.81 -8.21
C ALA A 184 12.08 7.79 -8.63
N GLY A 185 12.31 7.02 -9.70
CA GLY A 185 11.38 6.00 -10.18
C GLY A 185 11.19 4.85 -9.18
N SER A 186 12.27 4.37 -8.56
CA SER A 186 12.19 3.34 -7.52
C SER A 186 11.45 3.83 -6.28
N ALA A 187 11.63 5.07 -5.84
CA ALA A 187 10.85 5.65 -4.74
C ALA A 187 9.35 5.65 -5.03
N MET A 188 8.93 5.98 -6.25
CA MET A 188 7.53 5.89 -6.66
C MET A 188 7.03 4.43 -6.64
N GLY A 189 7.77 3.51 -7.23
CA GLY A 189 7.39 2.09 -7.31
C GLY A 189 7.24 1.43 -5.94
N PHE A 190 8.27 1.51 -5.09
CA PHE A 190 8.23 0.96 -3.74
C PHE A 190 7.21 1.68 -2.84
N GLY A 191 6.90 2.96 -3.12
CA GLY A 191 5.88 3.72 -2.41
C GLY A 191 4.48 3.15 -2.65
N VAL A 192 4.15 2.89 -3.93
CA VAL A 192 2.88 2.27 -4.32
C VAL A 192 2.75 0.86 -3.75
N VAL A 193 3.80 0.03 -3.87
CA VAL A 193 3.79 -1.34 -3.35
C VAL A 193 3.66 -1.36 -1.81
N GLY A 194 4.35 -0.45 -1.12
CA GLY A 194 4.26 -0.31 0.34
C GLY A 194 2.87 0.11 0.82
N LEU A 195 2.26 1.11 0.18
CA LEU A 195 0.89 1.53 0.51
C LEU A 195 -0.14 0.45 0.18
N ALA A 196 0.01 -0.24 -0.96
CA ALA A 196 -0.90 -1.31 -1.38
C ALA A 196 -0.84 -2.52 -0.45
N SER A 197 0.36 -2.98 -0.08
CA SER A 197 0.56 -4.13 0.81
C SER A 197 0.03 -3.84 2.22
N VAL A 198 0.34 -2.68 2.80
CA VAL A 198 -0.19 -2.28 4.12
C VAL A 198 -1.71 -2.13 4.07
N GLY A 199 -2.24 -1.45 3.04
CA GLY A 199 -3.68 -1.27 2.85
C GLY A 199 -4.44 -2.58 2.72
N PHE A 200 -3.93 -3.48 1.89
CA PHE A 200 -4.51 -4.80 1.68
C PHE A 200 -4.52 -5.61 2.98
N THR A 201 -3.40 -5.67 3.70
CA THR A 201 -3.35 -6.42 4.96
C THR A 201 -4.32 -5.86 6.01
N VAL A 202 -4.40 -4.53 6.14
CA VAL A 202 -5.35 -3.90 7.09
C VAL A 202 -6.80 -4.26 6.73
N MET A 203 -7.16 -4.22 5.45
CA MET A 203 -8.51 -4.59 4.99
C MET A 203 -8.83 -6.05 5.29
N VAL A 204 -7.91 -6.95 4.95
CA VAL A 204 -8.08 -8.40 5.19
C VAL A 204 -8.22 -8.67 6.69
N MET A 205 -7.39 -8.06 7.55
CA MET A 205 -7.51 -8.23 9.00
C MET A 205 -8.80 -7.66 9.58
N CYS A 206 -9.27 -6.50 9.10
CA CYS A 206 -10.54 -5.92 9.55
C CYS A 206 -11.77 -6.75 9.13
N MET A 207 -11.71 -7.46 8.00
CA MET A 207 -12.83 -8.25 7.47
C MET A 207 -12.80 -9.73 7.85
N ALA A 208 -11.70 -10.21 8.45
CA ALA A 208 -11.48 -11.61 8.80
C ALA A 208 -12.34 -12.24 9.91
N PRO A 209 -13.09 -11.55 10.81
CA PRO A 209 -13.44 -12.21 12.06
C PRO A 209 -14.53 -13.29 11.99
N ASN A 210 -15.12 -13.64 10.83
CA ASN A 210 -16.08 -14.76 10.78
C ASN A 210 -16.53 -15.29 9.39
N ARG A 211 -15.64 -15.48 8.41
CA ARG A 211 -16.04 -16.09 7.11
C ARG A 211 -15.17 -17.28 6.75
N GLN A 212 -15.77 -18.47 6.69
CA GLN A 212 -15.17 -19.65 6.08
C GLN A 212 -14.86 -19.32 4.61
N GLN A 213 -13.58 -19.30 4.24
CA GLN A 213 -13.11 -18.89 2.90
C GLN A 213 -13.45 -19.89 1.79
N TYR A 214 -14.30 -20.89 2.05
CA TYR A 214 -14.54 -22.02 1.15
C TYR A 214 -15.56 -21.75 0.04
N GLN A 215 -16.48 -20.78 0.21
CA GLN A 215 -17.63 -20.62 -0.70
C GLN A 215 -17.40 -19.64 -1.87
N ALA A 216 -16.35 -18.81 -1.83
CA ALA A 216 -16.07 -17.84 -2.89
C ALA A 216 -15.28 -18.42 -4.10
N MET A 217 -14.68 -19.61 -3.93
CA MET A 217 -13.94 -20.31 -5.00
C MET A 217 -14.83 -21.28 -5.79
N GLU A 218 -16.08 -21.52 -5.38
CA GLU A 218 -16.98 -22.45 -6.07
C GLU A 218 -17.67 -21.81 -7.30
N TYR A 219 -17.55 -20.48 -7.46
CA TYR A 219 -18.17 -19.71 -8.55
C TYR A 219 -17.16 -19.14 -9.57
N VAL A 220 -15.91 -19.62 -9.59
CA VAL A 220 -14.90 -19.33 -10.64
C VAL A 220 -14.44 -20.65 -11.24
#